data_AF-A0A376WSA8-F1
#
_entry.id   AF-A0A376WSA8-F1
#
_cell.length_a   1.000
_cell.length_b   1.000
_cell.length_c   1.000
_cell.angle_alpha   90.00
_cell.angle_beta   90.00
_cell.angle_gamma   90.00
#
_symmetry.space_group_name_H-M   'P 1'
#
loop_
_entity.id
_entity.type
_entity.pdbx_description
1 polymer ?
#
loop_
_entity_poly.entity_id
_entity_poly.type
_entity_poly.pdbx_seq_one_letter_code
_entity_poly.pdbx_strand_id
1 'polypeptide(L)'
;MLILSAICMLGFSASMGSGSVSLFLMIAFYALSGFFQSTGGSCSYSTITKWTPRRKRGTFLGFWNISHNLGGAGAAGVALFGANYLFDGHVIGMFIFPSIIALIVGFIGLRYGSDSPESYGLGKAEELFGEEISEEDKETESTDMTKWQIFVEYVLKTK
;
A
#
# COMPACT_ATOMS: atom_id res chain seq x y z
N MET A 1 4.95 3.86 -4.02
CA MET A 1 3.99 3.38 -5.05
C MET A 1 2.78 4.28 -5.18
N LEU A 2 2.11 4.65 -4.09
CA LEU A 2 0.96 5.58 -4.11
C LEU A 2 1.26 6.91 -4.83
N ILE A 3 2.41 7.53 -4.54
CA ILE A 3 2.83 8.78 -5.19
C ILE A 3 3.00 8.62 -6.71
N LEU A 4 3.66 7.55 -7.15
CA LEU A 4 3.89 7.29 -8.57
C LEU A 4 2.57 7.05 -9.33
N SER A 5 1.65 6.29 -8.72
CA SER A 5 0.32 6.08 -9.27
C SER A 5 -0.47 7.40 -9.35
N ALA A 6 -0.39 8.26 -8.32
CA ALA A 6 -1.04 9.57 -8.33
C ALA A 6 -0.49 10.49 -9.43
N ILE A 7 0.83 10.51 -9.65
CA ILE A 7 1.46 11.25 -10.76
C ILE A 7 0.95 10.73 -12.11
N CYS A 8 0.82 9.40 -12.26
CA CYS A 8 0.26 8.81 -13.49
C CYS A 8 -1.19 9.22 -13.71
N MET A 9 -2.01 9.30 -12.65
CA MET A 9 -3.40 9.74 -12.76
C MET A 9 -3.53 11.25 -13.06
N LEU A 10 -2.59 12.08 -12.61
CA LEU A 10 -2.48 13.47 -13.08
C LEU A 10 -2.11 13.54 -14.56
N GLY A 11 -1.17 12.70 -15.02
CA GLY A 11 -0.82 12.56 -16.44
C GLY A 11 -1.99 12.09 -17.31
N PHE A 12 -2.78 11.14 -16.81
CA PHE A 12 -4.03 10.70 -17.43
C PHE A 12 -5.00 11.87 -17.61
N SER A 13 -5.19 12.65 -16.55
CA SER A 13 -6.09 13.80 -16.55
C SER A 13 -5.63 14.90 -17.51
N ALA A 14 -4.34 15.21 -17.54
CA ALA A 14 -3.75 16.18 -18.47
C ALA A 14 -3.79 15.70 -19.94
N SER A 15 -3.84 14.39 -20.17
CA SER A 15 -3.94 13.79 -21.49
C SER A 15 -5.37 13.74 -22.03
N MET A 16 -6.39 14.14 -21.26
CA MET A 16 -7.79 14.13 -21.70
C MET A 16 -8.02 15.15 -22.81
N GLY A 17 -8.47 14.69 -23.98
CA GLY A 17 -8.76 15.53 -25.13
C GLY A 17 -9.45 14.73 -26.24
N SER A 18 -9.74 15.38 -27.36
CA SER A 18 -10.36 14.73 -28.52
C SER A 18 -9.30 14.35 -29.54
N GLY A 19 -8.92 13.07 -29.59
CA GLY A 19 -8.02 12.53 -30.62
C GLY A 19 -7.37 11.19 -30.26
N SER A 20 -6.88 10.47 -31.27
CA SER A 20 -6.27 9.15 -31.08
C SER A 20 -5.02 9.19 -30.18
N VAL A 21 -4.22 10.25 -30.28
CA VAL A 21 -3.01 10.45 -29.44
C VAL A 21 -3.39 10.59 -27.96
N SER A 22 -4.44 11.36 -27.65
CA SER A 22 -4.96 11.51 -26.30
C SER A 22 -5.41 10.16 -25.72
N LEU A 23 -6.12 9.35 -26.51
CA LEU A 23 -6.55 8.01 -26.09
C LEU A 23 -5.37 7.08 -25.81
N PHE A 24 -4.32 7.07 -26.65
CA PHE A 24 -3.12 6.27 -26.38
C PHE A 24 -2.39 6.71 -25.10
N LEU A 25 -2.27 8.02 -24.86
CA LEU A 25 -1.67 8.55 -23.64
C LEU A 25 -2.48 8.20 -22.40
N MET A 26 -3.81 8.30 -22.46
CA MET A 26 -4.70 7.89 -21.38
C MET A 26 -4.53 6.40 -21.05
N ILE A 27 -4.51 5.52 -22.06
CA ILE A 27 -4.27 4.08 -21.84
C ILE A 27 -2.90 3.85 -21.21
N ALA A 28 -1.86 4.52 -21.71
CA ALA A 28 -0.50 4.37 -21.18
C ALA A 28 -0.39 4.79 -19.70
N PHE A 29 -0.92 5.97 -19.35
CA PHE A 29 -0.91 6.45 -17.97
C PHE A 29 -1.77 5.59 -17.04
N TYR A 30 -2.93 5.11 -17.50
CA TYR A 30 -3.79 4.24 -16.71
C TYR A 30 -3.13 2.86 -16.46
N ALA A 31 -2.53 2.28 -17.50
CA ALA A 31 -1.78 1.02 -17.38
C ALA A 31 -0.58 1.16 -16.43
N LEU A 32 0.17 2.26 -16.54
CA LEU A 32 1.31 2.54 -15.66
C LEU A 32 0.87 2.76 -14.21
N SER A 33 -0.25 3.44 -13.98
CA SER A 33 -0.87 3.56 -12.66
C SER A 33 -1.23 2.19 -12.08
N GLY A 34 -1.85 1.31 -12.87
CA GLY A 34 -2.17 -0.06 -12.46
C GLY A 34 -0.93 -0.89 -12.13
N PHE A 35 0.13 -0.77 -12.92
CA PHE A 35 1.41 -1.42 -12.65
C PHE A 35 1.98 -1.02 -11.28
N PHE A 36 2.00 0.28 -10.96
CA PHE A 36 2.48 0.74 -9.66
C PHE A 36 1.57 0.34 -8.49
N GLN A 37 0.25 0.24 -8.71
CA GLN A 37 -0.68 -0.19 -7.67
C GLN A 37 -0.59 -1.69 -7.34
N SER A 38 -0.14 -2.52 -8.29
CA SER A 38 -0.07 -3.98 -8.11
C SER A 38 0.74 -4.44 -6.89
N THR A 39 1.78 -3.68 -6.53
CA THR A 39 2.69 -4.01 -5.40
C THR A 39 2.20 -3.49 -4.05
N GLY A 40 1.21 -2.59 -4.03
CA GLY A 40 0.79 -1.90 -2.81
C GLY A 40 0.15 -2.82 -1.77
N GLY A 41 -0.73 -3.73 -2.21
CA GLY A 41 -1.48 -4.61 -1.31
C GLY A 41 -0.59 -5.59 -0.54
N SER A 42 0.30 -6.30 -1.25
CA SER A 42 1.19 -7.30 -0.65
C SER A 42 2.24 -6.68 0.28
N CYS A 43 2.83 -5.54 -0.09
CA CYS A 43 3.76 -4.81 0.78
C CYS A 43 3.07 -4.28 2.05
N SER A 44 1.83 -3.78 1.93
CA SER A 44 1.06 -3.30 3.09
C SER A 44 0.72 -4.45 4.05
N TYR A 45 0.31 -5.60 3.50
CA TYR A 45 0.03 -6.80 4.28
C TYR A 45 1.27 -7.24 5.08
N SER A 46 2.43 -7.33 4.41
CA SER A 46 3.70 -7.69 5.06
C SER A 46 4.06 -6.73 6.20
N THR A 47 3.94 -5.41 5.97
CA THR A 47 4.20 -4.38 6.99
C THR A 47 3.26 -4.55 8.19
N ILE A 48 1.96 -4.71 7.97
CA ILE A 48 0.98 -4.91 9.05
C ILE A 48 1.34 -6.16 9.88
N THR A 49 1.74 -7.25 9.23
CA THR A 49 2.10 -8.48 9.95
C THR A 49 3.36 -8.34 10.81
N LYS A 50 4.33 -7.50 10.41
CA LYS A 50 5.52 -7.17 11.21
C LYS A 50 5.18 -6.30 12.42
N TRP A 51 4.17 -5.46 12.31
CA TRP A 51 3.71 -4.57 13.38
C TRP A 51 2.68 -5.22 14.32
N THR A 52 2.21 -6.45 14.03
CA THR A 52 1.09 -7.06 14.77
C THR A 52 1.47 -8.38 15.44
N PRO A 53 1.17 -8.53 16.75
CA PRO A 53 1.38 -9.78 17.51
C PRO A 53 0.47 -10.90 17.00
N ARG A 54 0.92 -12.16 17.08
CA ARG A 54 0.27 -13.33 16.45
C ARG A 54 -1.20 -13.43 16.87
N ARG A 55 -1.51 -13.27 18.16
CA ARG A 55 -2.89 -13.35 18.68
C ARG A 55 -3.84 -12.28 18.14
N LYS A 56 -3.34 -11.11 17.70
CA LYS A 56 -4.17 -10.01 17.19
C LYS A 56 -4.10 -9.83 15.67
N ARG A 57 -3.30 -10.63 14.95
CA ARG A 57 -3.14 -10.53 13.49
C ARG A 57 -4.48 -10.49 12.75
N GLY A 58 -5.43 -11.35 13.14
CA GLY A 58 -6.75 -11.38 12.51
C GLY A 58 -7.51 -10.05 12.60
N THR A 59 -7.41 -9.34 13.74
CA THR A 59 -8.08 -8.04 13.92
C THR A 59 -7.47 -6.94 13.06
N PHE A 60 -6.13 -6.84 13.01
CA PHE A 60 -5.44 -5.82 12.20
C PHE A 60 -5.61 -6.07 10.70
N LEU A 61 -5.57 -7.34 10.27
CA LEU A 61 -5.91 -7.71 8.89
C LEU A 61 -7.39 -7.47 8.57
N GLY A 62 -8.26 -7.59 9.56
CA GLY A 62 -9.66 -7.18 9.46
C GLY A 62 -9.79 -5.67 9.22
N PHE A 63 -9.07 -4.84 9.98
CA PHE A 63 -9.04 -3.39 9.76
C PHE A 63 -8.50 -3.01 8.39
N TRP A 64 -7.49 -3.72 7.89
CA TRP A 64 -6.98 -3.53 6.54
C TRP A 64 -8.03 -3.87 5.46
N ASN A 65 -8.81 -4.94 5.64
CA ASN A 65 -9.91 -5.26 4.73
C ASN A 65 -11.04 -4.21 4.78
N ILE A 66 -11.37 -3.72 5.98
CA ILE A 66 -12.39 -2.67 6.15
C ILE A 66 -11.92 -1.39 5.46
N SER A 67 -10.66 -0.98 5.63
CA SER A 67 -10.14 0.25 5.02
C SER A 67 -10.14 0.19 3.49
N HIS A 68 -9.82 -0.98 2.91
CA HIS A 68 -9.91 -1.19 1.47
C HIS A 68 -11.33 -1.00 0.94
N ASN A 69 -12.31 -1.65 1.58
CA ASN A 69 -13.72 -1.55 1.19
C ASN A 69 -14.28 -0.15 1.40
N LEU A 70 -13.93 0.50 2.52
CA LEU A 70 -14.34 1.87 2.82
C LEU A 70 -13.77 2.85 1.81
N GLY A 71 -12.49 2.68 1.42
CA GLY A 71 -11.85 3.46 0.37
C GLY A 71 -12.56 3.30 -0.98
N GLY A 72 -12.87 2.07 -1.38
CA GLY A 72 -13.61 1.78 -2.61
C GLY A 72 -15.02 2.40 -2.63
N ALA A 73 -15.76 2.28 -1.52
CA ALA A 73 -17.10 2.86 -1.40
C ALA A 73 -17.09 4.39 -1.42
N GLY A 74 -16.09 5.02 -0.78
CA GLY A 74 -15.96 6.48 -0.70
C GLY A 74 -15.33 7.13 -1.95
N ALA A 75 -14.57 6.38 -2.75
CA ALA A 75 -13.78 6.91 -3.86
C ALA A 75 -14.63 7.71 -4.87
N ALA A 76 -15.79 7.18 -5.26
CA ALA A 76 -16.69 7.86 -6.19
C ALA A 76 -17.22 9.19 -5.62
N GLY A 77 -17.55 9.22 -4.33
CA GLY A 77 -18.01 10.43 -3.65
C GLY A 77 -16.92 11.50 -3.58
N VAL A 78 -15.68 11.12 -3.26
CA VAL A 78 -14.53 12.04 -3.24
C VAL A 78 -14.24 12.59 -4.63
N ALA A 79 -14.27 11.75 -5.67
CA ALA A 79 -14.05 12.17 -7.05
C ALA A 79 -15.14 13.13 -7.54
N LEU A 80 -16.41 12.82 -7.25
CA LEU A 80 -17.54 13.67 -7.64
C LEU A 80 -17.53 15.01 -6.89
N PHE A 81 -17.19 15.00 -5.60
CA PHE A 81 -17.04 16.22 -4.82
C PHE A 81 -15.95 17.13 -5.42
N GLY A 82 -14.77 16.57 -5.72
CA GLY A 82 -13.68 17.30 -6.35
C GLY A 82 -14.09 17.92 -7.67
N ALA A 83 -14.75 17.15 -8.54
CA ALA A 83 -15.19 17.63 -9.84
C ALA A 83 -16.21 18.76 -9.75
N ASN A 84 -17.25 18.61 -8.93
CA ASN A 84 -18.34 19.58 -8.86
C ASN A 84 -17.95 20.87 -8.13
N TYR A 85 -17.15 20.76 -7.06
CA TYR A 85 -16.86 21.90 -6.19
C TYR A 85 -15.58 22.66 -6.59
N LEU A 86 -14.58 21.98 -7.15
CA LEU A 86 -13.28 22.59 -7.47
C LEU A 86 -13.03 22.78 -8.97
N PHE A 87 -13.83 22.14 -9.82
CA PHE A 87 -13.65 22.15 -11.28
C PHE A 87 -14.96 22.41 -12.04
N ASP A 88 -15.97 23.01 -11.40
CA ASP A 88 -17.25 23.38 -12.03
C ASP A 88 -17.95 22.24 -12.78
N GLY A 89 -17.84 21.01 -12.27
CA GLY A 89 -18.42 19.80 -12.87
C GLY A 89 -17.56 19.17 -13.96
N HIS A 90 -16.35 19.67 -14.21
CA HIS A 90 -15.47 19.13 -15.23
C HIS A 90 -14.88 17.77 -14.82
N VAL A 91 -14.93 16.80 -15.75
CA VAL A 91 -14.53 15.39 -15.51
C VAL A 91 -13.05 15.27 -15.11
N ILE A 92 -12.21 16.19 -15.57
CA ILE A 92 -10.78 16.29 -15.19
C ILE A 92 -10.63 16.36 -13.66
N GLY A 93 -11.53 17.06 -12.97
CA GLY A 93 -11.53 17.19 -11.51
C GLY A 93 -11.74 15.88 -10.76
N MET A 94 -12.39 14.89 -11.38
CA MET A 94 -12.57 13.54 -10.80
C MET A 94 -11.25 12.80 -10.64
N PHE A 95 -10.22 13.16 -11.41
CA PHE A 95 -8.91 12.52 -11.38
C PHE A 95 -7.88 13.38 -10.65
N ILE A 96 -7.92 14.70 -10.81
CA ILE A 96 -6.95 15.60 -10.16
C ILE A 96 -7.12 15.59 -8.64
N PHE A 97 -8.35 15.77 -8.15
CA PHE A 97 -8.58 15.95 -6.72
C PHE A 97 -8.20 14.71 -5.89
N PRO A 98 -8.63 13.48 -6.22
CA PRO A 98 -8.17 12.28 -5.51
C PRO A 98 -6.66 12.05 -5.65
N SER A 99 -6.05 12.41 -6.78
CA SER A 99 -4.60 12.28 -6.97
C SER A 99 -3.81 13.20 -6.03
N ILE A 100 -4.28 14.43 -5.81
CA ILE A 100 -3.67 15.35 -4.83
C ILE A 100 -3.75 14.77 -3.42
N ILE A 101 -4.91 14.22 -3.02
CA ILE A 101 -5.07 13.56 -1.72
C ILE A 101 -4.08 12.39 -1.60
N ALA A 102 -3.97 11.55 -2.64
CA ALA A 102 -3.06 10.43 -2.67
C ALA A 102 -1.58 10.85 -2.58
N LEU A 103 -1.20 12.00 -3.18
CA LEU A 103 0.13 12.58 -3.04
C LEU A 103 0.43 13.00 -1.60
N ILE A 104 -0.51 13.68 -0.95
CA ILE A 104 -0.38 14.12 0.46
C ILE A 104 -0.22 12.90 1.37
N VAL A 105 -1.12 11.92 1.25
CA VAL A 105 -1.07 10.68 2.03
C VAL A 105 0.23 9.91 1.75
N GLY A 106 0.65 9.86 0.49
CA GLY A 106 1.90 9.24 0.09
C GLY A 106 3.12 9.90 0.72
N PHE A 107 3.16 11.24 0.77
CA PHE A 107 4.26 11.98 1.38
C PHE A 107 4.31 11.80 2.91
N ILE A 108 3.16 11.82 3.57
CA ILE A 108 3.04 11.50 5.01
C ILE A 108 3.56 10.08 5.26
N GLY A 109 3.14 9.12 4.43
CA GLY A 109 3.60 7.72 4.50
C GLY A 109 5.11 7.57 4.29
N LEU A 110 5.72 8.34 3.40
CA LEU A 110 7.19 8.33 3.24
C LEU A 110 7.92 8.93 4.45
N ARG A 111 7.33 9.92 5.13
CA ARG A 111 7.99 10.62 6.24
C ARG A 111 7.87 9.88 7.58
N TYR A 112 6.77 9.19 7.81
CA TYR A 112 6.41 8.57 9.09
C TYR A 112 6.16 7.06 9.00
N GLY A 113 6.09 6.47 7.80
CA GLY A 113 5.99 5.02 7.66
C GLY A 113 7.33 4.36 7.90
N SER A 114 7.36 3.28 8.68
CA SER A 114 8.51 2.37 8.72
C SER A 114 8.06 0.93 8.60
N ASP A 115 8.95 0.12 8.03
CA ASP A 115 8.67 -1.26 7.65
C ASP A 115 8.46 -2.19 8.86
N SER A 116 9.12 -1.90 9.99
CA SER A 116 8.98 -2.68 11.21
C SER A 116 9.16 -1.83 12.47
N PRO A 117 8.66 -2.29 13.63
CA PRO A 117 8.96 -1.65 14.91
C PRO A 117 10.47 -1.64 15.22
N GLU A 118 11.24 -2.62 14.74
CA GLU A 118 12.70 -2.65 14.90
C GLU A 118 13.37 -1.46 14.20
N SER A 119 12.80 -0.99 13.10
CA SER A 119 13.30 0.20 12.37
C SER A 119 13.21 1.47 13.21
N TYR A 120 12.34 1.49 14.23
CA TYR A 120 12.23 2.56 15.23
C TYR A 120 13.01 2.29 16.51
N GLY A 121 13.74 1.18 16.59
CA GLY A 121 14.44 0.74 17.81
C GLY A 121 13.50 0.26 18.91
N LEU A 122 12.24 -0.06 18.58
CA LEU A 122 11.21 -0.48 19.54
C LEU A 122 11.21 -2.00 19.83
N GLY A 123 12.12 -2.76 19.21
CA GLY A 123 12.14 -4.23 19.31
C GLY A 123 11.10 -4.91 18.41
N LYS A 124 10.92 -6.21 18.59
CA LYS A 124 9.92 -6.98 17.83
C LYS A 124 8.49 -6.65 18.27
N ALA A 125 7.51 -6.91 17.41
CA ALA A 125 6.11 -6.76 17.81
C ALA A 125 5.76 -7.64 19.02
N GLU A 126 6.32 -8.85 19.13
CA GLU A 126 6.08 -9.70 20.31
C GLU A 126 6.57 -9.05 21.61
N GLU A 127 7.74 -8.41 21.58
CA GLU A 127 8.31 -7.68 22.73
C GLU A 127 7.46 -6.45 23.10
N LEU A 128 7.03 -5.67 22.09
CA LEU A 128 6.17 -4.50 22.26
C LEU A 128 4.82 -4.81 22.88
N PHE A 129 4.27 -5.99 22.57
CA PHE A 129 2.94 -6.40 23.02
C PHE A 129 2.98 -7.43 24.17
N GLY A 130 4.17 -7.76 24.69
CA GLY A 130 4.36 -8.70 25.79
C GLY A 130 3.91 -10.12 25.47
N GLU A 131 4.07 -10.55 24.21
CA GLU A 131 3.76 -11.91 23.74
C GLU A 131 5.04 -12.76 23.76
N GLU A 132 4.95 -14.03 24.13
CA GLU A 132 6.11 -14.94 24.07
C GLU A 132 6.58 -15.10 22.61
N ILE A 133 7.89 -14.98 22.41
CA ILE A 133 8.54 -15.25 21.13
C ILE A 133 8.21 -16.69 20.72
N SER A 134 7.84 -16.90 19.46
CA SER A 134 7.50 -18.25 18.99
C SER A 134 8.73 -19.16 19.00
N GLU A 135 8.52 -20.47 19.24
CA GLU A 135 9.63 -21.45 19.25
C GLU A 135 10.38 -21.47 17.91
N GLU A 136 9.68 -21.28 16.78
CA GLU A 136 10.28 -21.16 15.44
C GLU A 136 11.19 -19.93 15.30
N ASP A 137 10.80 -18.80 15.90
CA ASP A 137 11.60 -17.57 15.89
C ASP A 137 12.82 -17.70 16.82
N LYS A 138 12.69 -18.40 17.96
CA LYS A 138 13.82 -18.74 18.85
C LYS A 138 14.81 -19.70 18.19
N GLU A 139 14.34 -20.71 17.46
CA GLU A 139 15.19 -21.62 16.69
C GLU A 139 15.92 -20.88 15.57
N THR A 140 15.26 -19.95 14.89
CA THR A 140 15.88 -19.18 13.80
C THR A 140 16.95 -18.20 14.32
N GLU A 141 16.71 -17.53 15.46
CA GLU A 141 17.71 -16.65 16.09
C GLU A 141 18.88 -17.40 16.70
N SER A 142 18.65 -18.59 17.26
CA SER A 142 19.72 -19.40 17.84
C SER A 142 20.64 -20.07 16.80
N THR A 143 20.16 -20.22 15.55
CA THR A 143 20.89 -20.88 14.47
C THR A 143 21.60 -19.93 13.49
N ASP A 144 21.43 -18.61 13.62
CA ASP A 144 22.04 -17.55 12.77
C ASP A 144 21.95 -17.86 11.27
N MET A 145 20.81 -18.42 10.85
CA MET A 145 20.62 -18.86 9.47
C MET A 145 20.36 -17.68 8.54
N THR A 146 21.05 -17.67 7.40
CA THR A 146 20.78 -16.67 6.35
C THR A 146 19.39 -16.87 5.73
N LYS A 147 18.78 -15.79 5.23
CA LYS A 147 17.45 -15.83 4.58
C LYS A 147 17.35 -16.89 3.46
N TRP A 148 18.46 -17.15 2.76
CA TRP A 148 18.54 -18.19 1.74
C TRP A 148 18.50 -19.60 2.32
N GLN A 149 19.20 -19.84 3.43
CA GLN A 149 19.18 -21.12 4.13
C GLN A 149 17.79 -21.41 4.72
N ILE A 150 17.13 -20.40 5.30
CA ILE A 150 15.75 -20.52 5.79
C ILE A 150 14.80 -20.91 4.64
N PHE A 151 14.91 -20.24 3.49
CA PHE A 151 14.10 -20.55 2.32
C PHE A 151 14.32 -21.99 1.83
N VAL A 152 15.57 -22.45 1.71
CA VAL A 152 15.86 -23.81 1.26
C VAL A 152 15.37 -24.86 2.27
N GLU A 153 15.61 -24.66 3.57
CA GLU A 153 15.31 -25.65 4.59
C GLU A 153 13.82 -25.75 4.91
N TYR A 154 13.13 -24.61 5.06
CA TYR A 154 11.73 -24.59 5.50
C TYR A 154 10.72 -24.50 4.35
N VAL A 155 11.09 -23.99 3.17
CA VAL A 155 10.16 -23.82 2.03
C VAL A 155 10.40 -24.83 0.92
N LEU A 156 11.65 -25.12 0.57
CA LEU A 156 11.96 -26.06 -0.52
C LEU A 156 12.11 -27.51 -0.07
N LYS A 157 12.66 -27.75 1.12
CA LYS A 157 12.88 -29.10 1.67
C LYS A 157 11.71 -29.62 2.50
N THR A 158 10.59 -28.90 2.60
CA THR A 158 9.40 -29.36 3.31
C THR A 158 9.01 -30.75 2.80
N LYS A 159 9.04 -31.73 3.71
CA LYS A 159 8.60 -33.11 3.48
C LYS A 159 7.24 -33.32 4.12
#